data_AF-A0A4Q4RCC3-F1
#
_entry.id   AF-A0A4Q4RCC3-F1
#
_cell.length_a   1.000
_cell.length_b   1.000
_cell.length_c   1.000
_cell.angle_alpha   90.00
_cell.angle_beta   90.00
_cell.angle_gamma   90.00
#
_symmetry.space_group_name_H-M   'P 1'
#
loop_
_entity.id
_entity.type
_entity.pdbx_description
1 polymer ?
#
loop_
_entity_poly.entity_id
_entity_poly.type
_entity_poly.pdbx_seq_one_letter_code
_entity_poly.pdbx_strand_id
1 'polypeptide(L)'
;MQDLFGRGWFTRTWTVQEVALASAPLVMCGEKTILWGNLMGGFDVAFEHENTDTVRSARNAAQCIEILWLCLLQKSWDDSDARFYEMALNLFSSGSKKETLRRFRVLKEVCVRALLVLVISMAIYRFNRDHWRLENSDWDAWILVILIFSLFFVMAFLNPPEGFAEGRQQLLRKALINNINLVRLRGATDLRDKVFALYGAFQALGITLDDPEYEHSTIADVYFRFARRVVEWQNNLDILIEASLPSYPGTPTWVPDLSREYHRWEVQHFKAAGNSAPNFTYLIRILRVAGLLVDMVTGTWAAECQWKLGFLTDEKGYEGITPGPVQAGDLIVLISGLRVPMVLRGVGEGYQVIGMAEVKGIMDGEAWDDKVLKTMFDLV
;
A
#
# COMPACT_ATOMS: atom_id res chain seq x y z
N MET A 1 -2.24 25.86 13.26
CA MET A 1 -2.83 24.65 12.64
C MET A 1 -3.19 23.58 13.68
N GLN A 2 -2.47 23.51 14.80
CA GLN A 2 -2.73 22.55 15.89
C GLN A 2 -4.17 22.59 16.44
N ASP A 3 -4.81 23.76 16.57
CA ASP A 3 -6.21 23.86 17.03
C ASP A 3 -7.23 23.12 16.14
N LEU A 4 -6.98 23.07 14.82
CA LEU A 4 -7.85 22.35 13.90
C LEU A 4 -7.55 20.85 13.95
N PHE A 5 -6.27 20.47 13.85
CA PHE A 5 -5.86 19.07 13.77
C PHE A 5 -5.97 18.31 15.09
N GLY A 6 -5.96 19.00 16.22
CA GLY A 6 -6.19 18.43 17.55
C GLY A 6 -7.67 18.15 17.85
N ARG A 7 -8.60 18.48 16.94
CA ARG A 7 -10.03 18.22 17.16
C ARG A 7 -10.34 16.75 17.08
N GLY A 8 -11.25 16.30 17.95
CA GLY A 8 -11.69 14.91 18.01
C GLY A 8 -12.31 14.36 16.72
N TRP A 9 -12.63 15.21 15.72
CA TRP A 9 -13.06 14.72 14.41
C TRP A 9 -11.99 13.78 13.79
N PHE A 10 -10.72 14.18 13.79
CA PHE A 10 -9.63 13.39 13.19
C PHE A 10 -9.36 12.07 13.89
N THR A 11 -9.79 11.93 15.15
CA THR A 11 -9.58 10.71 15.92
C THR A 11 -10.75 9.73 15.81
N ARG A 12 -11.97 10.14 15.44
CA ARG A 12 -13.14 9.24 15.40
C ARG A 12 -13.12 8.28 14.21
N THR A 13 -13.45 7.01 14.44
CA THR A 13 -13.43 5.96 13.41
C THR A 13 -14.45 6.22 12.28
N TRP A 14 -15.67 6.66 12.62
CA TRP A 14 -16.76 6.90 11.65
C TRP A 14 -16.45 7.96 10.57
N THR A 15 -15.51 8.86 10.82
CA THR A 15 -15.15 9.90 9.85
C THR A 15 -14.48 9.36 8.59
N VAL A 16 -14.00 8.11 8.61
CA VAL A 16 -13.51 7.41 7.41
C VAL A 16 -14.63 7.30 6.37
N GLN A 17 -15.81 6.84 6.76
CA GLN A 17 -16.97 6.73 5.88
C GLN A 17 -17.52 8.09 5.46
N GLU A 18 -17.57 9.05 6.38
CA GLU A 18 -18.10 10.40 6.11
C GLU A 18 -17.42 11.05 4.90
N VAL A 19 -16.10 10.89 4.77
CA VAL A 19 -15.34 11.46 3.66
C VAL A 19 -15.20 10.49 2.49
N ALA A 20 -14.91 9.21 2.74
CA ALA A 20 -14.66 8.25 1.67
C ALA A 20 -15.87 8.05 0.75
N LEU A 21 -17.09 8.20 1.27
CA LEU A 21 -18.32 8.04 0.48
C LEU A 21 -18.86 9.37 -0.07
N ALA A 22 -18.28 10.51 0.31
CA ALA A 22 -18.75 11.81 -0.16
C ALA A 22 -18.39 12.01 -1.64
N SER A 23 -19.31 12.52 -2.44
CA SER A 23 -19.02 12.87 -3.85
C SER A 23 -18.12 14.11 -3.98
N ALA A 24 -18.23 15.04 -3.02
CA ALA A 24 -17.45 16.28 -2.96
C ALA A 24 -17.24 16.70 -1.49
N PRO A 25 -16.24 16.11 -0.79
CA PRO A 25 -16.07 16.35 0.63
C PRO A 25 -15.67 17.80 0.94
N LEU A 26 -16.37 18.38 1.91
CA LEU A 26 -16.22 19.75 2.38
C LEU A 26 -16.02 19.73 3.90
N VAL A 27 -15.04 20.47 4.40
CA VAL A 27 -14.77 20.57 5.84
C VAL A 27 -15.28 21.91 6.36
N MET A 28 -16.14 21.85 7.37
CA MET A 28 -16.70 23.01 8.05
C MET A 28 -16.15 23.09 9.48
N CYS A 29 -15.64 24.27 9.84
CA CYS A 29 -15.02 24.54 11.12
C CYS A 29 -15.53 25.90 11.64
N GLY A 30 -16.60 25.87 12.43
CA GLY A 30 -17.34 27.09 12.79
C GLY A 30 -17.94 27.72 11.52
N GLU A 31 -17.66 29.00 11.28
CA GLU A 31 -18.12 29.71 10.07
C GLU A 31 -17.21 29.51 8.85
N LYS A 32 -16.04 28.87 9.04
CA LYS A 32 -15.06 28.67 7.98
C LYS A 32 -15.30 27.35 7.26
N THR A 33 -15.10 27.38 5.95
CA THR A 33 -15.32 26.24 5.07
C THR A 33 -14.12 26.06 4.15
N ILE A 34 -13.68 24.81 3.95
CA ILE A 34 -12.59 24.47 3.05
C ILE A 34 -12.89 23.16 2.32
N LEU A 35 -12.56 23.09 1.03
CA LEU A 35 -12.63 21.83 0.27
C LEU A 35 -11.61 20.84 0.82
N TRP A 36 -11.98 19.55 0.87
CA TRP A 36 -11.09 18.49 1.36
C TRP A 36 -9.73 18.48 0.67
N GLY A 37 -9.69 18.59 -0.67
CA GLY A 37 -8.42 18.65 -1.42
C GLY A 37 -7.52 19.84 -1.04
N ASN A 38 -8.10 20.97 -0.65
CA ASN A 38 -7.33 22.13 -0.16
C ASN A 38 -6.82 21.88 1.27
N LEU A 39 -7.59 21.20 2.11
CA LEU A 39 -7.16 20.79 3.44
C LEU A 39 -5.99 19.79 3.36
N MET A 40 -6.01 18.87 2.39
CA MET A 40 -4.90 17.95 2.11
C MET A 40 -3.60 18.68 1.81
N GLY A 41 -3.63 19.70 0.94
CA GLY A 41 -2.46 20.55 0.70
C GLY A 41 -2.00 21.30 1.96
N GLY A 42 -2.94 21.68 2.83
CA GLY A 42 -2.64 22.27 4.13
C GLY A 42 -1.89 21.32 5.08
N PHE A 43 -2.20 20.02 5.06
CA PHE A 43 -1.50 19.02 5.87
C PHE A 43 -0.03 18.88 5.49
N ASP A 44 0.30 18.93 4.19
CA ASP A 44 1.68 18.81 3.73
C ASP A 44 2.52 20.02 4.18
N VAL A 45 2.00 21.23 4.00
CA VAL A 45 2.65 22.46 4.49
C VAL A 45 2.81 22.42 6.01
N ALA A 46 1.78 21.99 6.74
CA ALA A 46 1.84 21.88 8.20
C ALA A 46 2.89 20.87 8.66
N PHE A 47 3.02 19.74 7.98
CA PHE A 47 3.98 18.70 8.32
C PHE A 47 5.43 19.17 8.13
N GLU A 48 5.69 19.96 7.07
CA GLU A 48 7.01 20.55 6.82
C GLU A 48 7.41 21.60 7.87
N HIS A 49 6.44 22.38 8.38
CA HIS A 49 6.72 23.49 9.30
C HIS A 49 6.58 23.11 10.78
N GLU A 50 5.66 22.20 11.11
CA GLU A 50 5.27 21.80 12.47
C GLU A 50 5.09 20.27 12.55
N ASN A 51 6.20 19.52 12.60
CA ASN A 51 6.19 18.05 12.71
C ASN A 51 5.85 17.56 14.14
N THR A 52 4.70 17.97 14.65
CA THR A 52 4.12 17.49 15.92
C THR A 52 3.37 16.18 15.70
N ASP A 53 3.24 15.37 16.76
CA ASP A 53 2.51 14.09 16.68
C ASP A 53 1.04 14.26 16.29
N THR A 54 0.41 15.35 16.74
CA THR A 54 -0.97 15.71 16.36
C THR A 54 -1.10 15.96 14.85
N VAL A 55 -0.19 16.73 14.26
CA VAL A 55 -0.17 17.02 12.81
C VAL A 55 0.08 15.73 12.03
N ARG A 56 1.03 14.90 12.47
CA ARG A 56 1.37 13.62 11.83
C ARG A 56 0.19 12.65 11.84
N SER A 57 -0.45 12.49 13.00
CA SER A 57 -1.60 11.59 13.15
C SER A 57 -2.78 12.04 12.28
N ALA A 58 -3.13 13.33 12.31
CA ALA A 58 -4.20 13.88 11.50
C ALA A 58 -3.90 13.78 9.99
N ARG A 59 -2.64 14.01 9.57
CA ARG A 59 -2.21 13.84 8.17
C ARG A 59 -2.32 12.39 7.70
N ASN A 60 -1.78 11.44 8.46
CA ASN A 60 -1.86 10.01 8.12
C ASN A 60 -3.32 9.56 8.01
N ALA A 61 -4.16 10.05 8.92
CA ALA A 61 -5.59 9.82 8.92
C ALA A 61 -6.31 10.37 7.69
N ALA A 62 -5.95 11.57 7.25
CA ALA A 62 -6.50 12.19 6.05
C ALA A 62 -6.01 11.51 4.76
N GLN A 63 -4.73 11.12 4.70
CA GLN A 63 -4.14 10.44 3.54
C GLN A 63 -4.78 9.07 3.26
N CYS A 64 -5.05 8.27 4.29
CA CYS A 64 -5.68 6.95 4.08
C CYS A 64 -7.14 7.08 3.58
N ILE A 65 -7.86 8.08 4.10
CA ILE A 65 -9.20 8.45 3.62
C ILE A 65 -9.13 8.90 2.15
N GLU A 66 -8.15 9.73 1.80
CA GLU A 66 -7.94 10.21 0.42
C GLU A 66 -7.71 9.02 -0.53
N ILE A 67 -6.84 8.08 -0.18
CA ILE A 67 -6.59 6.88 -1.00
C ILE A 67 -7.87 6.07 -1.20
N LEU A 68 -8.68 5.91 -0.15
CA LEU A 68 -9.94 5.18 -0.22
C LEU A 68 -10.97 5.91 -1.11
N TRP A 69 -11.10 7.22 -0.92
CA TRP A 69 -11.97 8.07 -1.72
C TRP A 69 -11.57 8.04 -3.20
N LEU A 70 -10.27 8.15 -3.51
CA LEU A 70 -9.74 7.99 -4.86
C LEU A 70 -10.15 6.63 -5.44
N CYS A 71 -9.93 5.52 -4.73
CA CYS A 71 -10.32 4.18 -5.18
C CYS A 71 -11.83 4.07 -5.49
N LEU A 72 -12.67 4.73 -4.71
CA LEU A 72 -14.11 4.75 -4.90
C LEU A 72 -14.55 5.59 -6.09
N LEU A 73 -13.91 6.74 -6.31
CA LEU A 73 -14.08 7.52 -7.53
C LEU A 73 -13.68 6.69 -8.77
N GLN A 74 -12.63 5.86 -8.67
CA GLN A 74 -12.18 5.01 -9.78
C GLN A 74 -13.19 3.94 -10.20
N LYS A 75 -14.15 3.56 -9.35
CA LYS A 75 -15.15 2.53 -9.72
C LYS A 75 -16.04 2.95 -10.89
N SER A 76 -16.08 4.25 -11.20
CA SER A 76 -16.79 4.82 -12.36
C SER A 76 -15.94 4.84 -13.65
N TRP A 77 -14.71 4.34 -13.64
CA TRP A 77 -13.73 4.55 -14.72
C TRP A 77 -13.59 3.34 -15.64
N ASP A 78 -13.43 3.64 -16.93
CA ASP A 78 -13.01 2.71 -17.98
C ASP A 78 -11.48 2.81 -18.14
N ASP A 79 -10.76 1.69 -18.04
CA ASP A 79 -9.28 1.62 -17.97
C ASP A 79 -8.60 2.11 -19.27
N SER A 80 -9.35 2.34 -20.35
CA SER A 80 -8.84 2.85 -21.62
C SER A 80 -8.71 4.38 -21.70
N ASP A 81 -9.10 5.13 -20.65
CA ASP A 81 -9.34 6.57 -20.80
C ASP A 81 -8.27 7.49 -20.16
N ALA A 82 -7.67 8.36 -20.98
CA ALA A 82 -6.71 9.40 -20.61
C ALA A 82 -7.22 10.41 -19.57
N ARG A 83 -8.51 10.32 -19.22
CA ARG A 83 -9.19 11.02 -18.12
C ARG A 83 -8.57 10.77 -16.74
N PHE A 84 -7.81 9.70 -16.51
CA PHE A 84 -7.12 9.45 -15.24
C PHE A 84 -6.26 10.65 -14.79
N TYR A 85 -5.39 11.13 -15.70
CA TYR A 85 -4.54 12.28 -15.42
C TYR A 85 -5.36 13.57 -15.35
N GLU A 86 -6.36 13.75 -16.20
CA GLU A 86 -7.20 14.95 -16.18
C GLU A 86 -8.08 15.07 -14.94
N MET A 87 -8.54 13.95 -14.38
CA MET A 87 -9.33 13.89 -13.17
C MET A 87 -8.46 14.08 -11.92
N ALA A 88 -7.27 13.47 -11.83
CA ALA A 88 -6.32 13.78 -10.77
C ALA A 88 -6.04 15.29 -10.71
N LEU A 89 -5.86 15.92 -11.87
CA LEU A 89 -5.72 17.38 -12.00
C LEU A 89 -6.97 18.18 -11.61
N ASN A 90 -8.17 17.61 -11.76
CA ASN A 90 -9.44 18.20 -11.31
C ASN A 90 -9.66 18.06 -9.80
N LEU A 91 -9.21 16.96 -9.20
CA LEU A 91 -9.29 16.68 -7.77
C LEU A 91 -8.37 17.63 -6.98
N PHE A 92 -7.23 18.01 -7.55
CA PHE A 92 -6.30 19.02 -7.01
C PHE A 92 -6.65 20.48 -7.39
N SER A 93 -7.91 20.79 -7.76
CA SER A 93 -8.24 22.09 -8.36
C SER A 93 -8.28 23.27 -7.37
N SER A 94 -7.16 23.98 -7.28
CA SER A 94 -7.21 25.42 -7.58
C SER A 94 -7.16 25.58 -9.10
N GLY A 95 -8.03 26.40 -9.68
CA GLY A 95 -8.15 26.55 -11.15
C GLY A 95 -6.84 26.90 -11.87
N SER A 96 -5.85 27.44 -11.14
CA SER A 96 -4.50 27.77 -11.62
C SER A 96 -3.62 26.54 -11.92
N LYS A 97 -3.71 25.47 -11.11
CA LYS A 97 -2.89 24.26 -11.29
C LYS A 97 -3.35 23.41 -12.49
N LYS A 98 -4.66 23.37 -12.76
CA LYS A 98 -5.26 22.64 -13.88
C LYS A 98 -4.80 23.18 -15.25
N GLU A 99 -4.77 24.50 -15.40
CA GLU A 99 -4.29 25.16 -16.61
C GLU A 99 -2.78 24.97 -16.79
N THR A 100 -2.02 25.07 -15.69
CA THR A 100 -0.57 24.87 -15.69
C THR A 100 -0.21 23.46 -16.16
N LEU A 101 -0.85 22.42 -15.62
CA LEU A 101 -0.55 21.03 -15.96
C LEU A 101 -1.06 20.62 -17.35
N ARG A 102 -2.18 21.20 -17.82
CA ARG A 102 -2.62 21.08 -19.22
C ARG A 102 -1.59 21.65 -20.19
N ARG A 103 -1.01 22.82 -19.87
CA ARG A 103 0.08 23.41 -20.64
C ARG A 103 1.32 22.51 -20.62
N PHE A 104 1.66 21.91 -19.48
CA PHE A 104 2.78 20.95 -19.41
C PHE A 104 2.56 19.70 -20.28
N ARG A 105 1.34 19.15 -20.37
CA ARG A 105 1.05 17.99 -21.24
C ARG A 105 1.18 18.33 -22.73
N VAL A 106 0.59 19.45 -23.14
CA VAL A 106 0.70 19.91 -24.55
C VAL A 106 2.15 20.22 -24.88
N LEU A 107 2.87 20.89 -23.98
CA LEU A 107 4.29 21.15 -24.11
C LEU A 107 5.10 19.85 -24.23
N LYS A 108 4.80 18.82 -23.43
CA LYS A 108 5.44 17.49 -23.51
C LYS A 108 5.28 16.87 -24.89
N GLU A 109 4.05 16.74 -25.37
CA GLU A 109 3.79 16.09 -26.66
C GLU A 109 4.45 16.84 -27.83
N VAL A 110 4.37 18.17 -27.80
CA VAL A 110 4.99 19.01 -28.84
C VAL A 110 6.51 18.90 -28.79
N CYS A 111 7.13 19.02 -27.60
CA CYS A 111 8.58 18.96 -27.44
C CYS A 111 9.14 17.57 -27.77
N VAL A 112 8.51 16.47 -27.34
CA VAL A 112 8.98 15.11 -27.63
C VAL A 112 8.91 14.81 -29.12
N ARG A 113 7.78 15.14 -29.78
CA ARG A 113 7.64 14.94 -31.23
C ARG A 113 8.63 15.78 -32.02
N ALA A 114 8.83 17.05 -31.63
CA ALA A 114 9.80 17.93 -32.28
C ALA A 114 11.24 17.41 -32.11
N LEU A 115 11.64 17.03 -30.91
CA LEU A 115 12.97 16.48 -30.63
C LEU A 115 13.20 15.15 -31.37
N LEU A 116 12.21 14.26 -31.41
CA LEU A 116 12.30 13.01 -32.18
C LEU A 116 12.53 13.27 -33.67
N VAL A 117 11.78 14.20 -34.27
CA VAL A 117 11.97 14.58 -35.67
C VAL A 117 13.37 15.14 -35.90
N LEU A 118 13.87 15.98 -34.99
CA LEU A 118 15.23 16.52 -35.09
C LEU A 118 16.29 15.44 -34.97
N VAL A 119 16.18 14.53 -33.99
CA VAL A 119 17.10 13.38 -33.83
C VAL A 119 17.10 12.51 -35.08
N ILE A 120 15.93 12.14 -35.60
CA ILE A 120 15.79 11.30 -36.79
C ILE A 120 16.34 12.00 -38.03
N SER A 121 15.99 13.28 -38.24
CA SER A 121 16.47 14.05 -39.40
C SER A 121 18.00 14.19 -39.39
N MET A 122 18.59 14.39 -38.20
CA MET A 122 20.02 14.54 -38.03
C MET A 122 20.74 13.19 -38.18
N ALA A 123 20.15 12.10 -37.70
CA ALA A 123 20.65 10.75 -37.92
C ALA A 123 20.63 10.37 -39.41
N ILE A 124 19.56 10.68 -40.14
CA ILE A 124 19.46 10.47 -41.60
C ILE A 124 20.48 11.32 -42.35
N TYR A 125 20.64 12.59 -41.97
CA TYR A 125 21.64 13.48 -42.54
C TYR A 125 23.06 12.92 -42.41
N ARG A 126 23.42 12.38 -41.24
CA ARG A 126 24.73 11.76 -41.00
C ARG A 126 24.89 10.41 -41.73
N PHE A 127 23.81 9.61 -41.78
CA PHE A 127 23.80 8.34 -42.49
C PHE A 127 24.08 8.54 -43.99
N ASN A 128 23.43 9.52 -44.63
CA ASN A 128 23.63 9.83 -46.05
C ASN A 128 25.03 10.38 -46.38
N ARG A 129 25.85 10.73 -45.37
CA ARG A 129 27.22 11.22 -45.53
C ARG A 129 28.27 10.22 -45.06
N ASP A 130 27.89 8.99 -44.72
CA ASP A 130 28.78 7.95 -44.15
C ASP A 130 29.48 8.35 -42.83
N HIS A 131 28.98 9.38 -42.14
CA HIS A 131 29.54 9.93 -40.90
C HIS A 131 28.90 9.31 -39.65
N TRP A 132 28.88 7.97 -39.54
CA TRP A 132 28.18 7.30 -38.42
C TRP A 132 28.96 7.30 -37.09
N ARG A 133 30.28 7.56 -37.11
CA ARG A 133 31.10 7.58 -35.89
C ARG A 133 30.84 8.87 -35.10
N LEU A 134 30.44 8.72 -33.83
CA LEU A 134 30.16 9.82 -32.89
C LEU A 134 31.43 10.36 -32.21
N GLU A 135 32.57 9.72 -32.40
CA GLU A 135 33.87 10.09 -31.80
C GLU A 135 34.56 11.26 -32.52
N ASN A 136 34.09 11.63 -33.72
CA ASN A 136 34.68 12.73 -34.48
C ASN A 136 34.26 14.08 -33.87
N SER A 137 35.20 15.03 -33.82
CA SER A 137 34.98 16.40 -33.31
C SER A 137 34.11 17.29 -34.23
N ASP A 138 33.24 16.68 -35.03
CA ASP A 138 32.38 17.38 -35.96
C ASP A 138 31.20 18.04 -35.21
N TRP A 139 30.90 19.28 -35.55
CA TRP A 139 29.84 20.06 -34.90
C TRP A 139 28.46 19.40 -34.98
N ASP A 140 28.21 18.62 -36.02
CA ASP A 140 26.96 17.94 -36.31
C ASP A 140 26.78 16.65 -35.48
N ALA A 141 27.87 16.02 -35.03
CA ALA A 141 27.85 14.90 -34.08
C ALA A 141 27.41 15.37 -32.68
N TRP A 142 27.98 16.49 -32.23
CA TRP A 142 27.62 17.11 -30.94
C TRP A 142 26.17 17.57 -30.89
N ILE A 143 25.62 18.09 -32.01
CA ILE A 143 24.20 18.42 -32.11
C ILE A 143 23.32 17.17 -31.92
N LEU A 144 23.67 16.05 -32.55
CA LEU A 144 22.90 14.80 -32.40
C LEU A 144 22.95 14.28 -30.95
N VAL A 145 24.11 14.34 -30.29
CA VAL A 145 24.26 13.96 -28.88
C VAL A 145 23.41 14.85 -27.98
N ILE A 146 23.47 16.18 -28.16
CA ILE A 146 22.67 17.13 -27.38
C ILE A 146 21.17 16.88 -27.58
N LEU A 147 20.72 16.59 -28.80
CA LEU A 147 19.33 16.27 -29.10
C LEU A 147 18.87 14.95 -28.45
N ILE A 148 19.71 13.91 -28.45
CA ILE A 148 19.44 12.63 -27.78
C ILE A 148 19.37 12.83 -26.26
N PHE A 149 20.31 13.55 -25.66
CA PHE A 149 20.30 13.86 -24.23
C PHE A 149 19.11 14.75 -23.84
N SER A 150 18.73 15.72 -24.67
CA SER A 150 17.56 16.57 -24.44
C SER A 150 16.27 15.77 -24.54
N LEU A 151 16.16 14.86 -25.51
CA LEU A 151 15.03 13.94 -25.63
C LEU A 151 14.94 13.02 -24.41
N PHE A 152 16.07 12.45 -23.98
CA PHE A 152 16.13 11.62 -22.77
C PHE A 152 15.72 12.42 -21.52
N PHE A 153 16.22 13.64 -21.35
CA PHE A 153 15.87 14.50 -20.21
C PHE A 153 14.38 14.87 -20.22
N VAL A 154 13.82 15.23 -21.38
CA VAL A 154 12.39 15.54 -21.53
C VAL A 154 11.53 14.29 -21.26
N MET A 155 11.95 13.12 -21.72
CA MET A 155 11.25 11.86 -21.42
C MET A 155 11.37 11.48 -19.94
N ALA A 156 12.54 11.60 -19.33
CA ALA A 156 12.78 11.24 -17.92
C ALA A 156 12.12 12.21 -16.93
N PHE A 157 12.08 13.51 -17.24
CA PHE A 157 11.50 14.54 -16.38
C PHE A 157 9.97 14.66 -16.53
N LEU A 158 9.42 14.30 -17.70
CA LEU A 158 7.98 14.40 -17.97
C LEU A 158 7.26 13.05 -18.04
N ASN A 159 7.97 11.92 -18.06
CA ASN A 159 7.37 10.65 -17.67
C ASN A 159 7.39 10.57 -16.15
N PRO A 160 6.23 10.49 -15.49
CA PRO A 160 6.24 10.09 -14.11
C PRO A 160 6.87 8.68 -14.04
N PRO A 161 7.67 8.38 -13.00
CA PRO A 161 8.44 7.14 -12.92
C PRO A 161 7.55 5.91 -13.17
N GLU A 162 8.12 4.83 -13.71
CA GLU A 162 7.44 3.59 -14.13
C GLU A 162 6.56 2.92 -13.04
N GLY A 163 6.51 3.46 -11.82
CA GLY A 163 5.57 3.09 -10.76
C GLY A 163 4.32 3.98 -10.62
N PHE A 164 4.10 5.00 -11.45
CA PHE A 164 3.00 5.97 -11.26
C PHE A 164 1.63 5.47 -11.72
N ALA A 165 1.61 4.45 -12.57
CA ALA A 165 0.41 3.69 -12.88
C ALA A 165 0.43 2.40 -12.04
N GLU A 166 0.38 2.54 -10.71
CA GLU A 166 -0.03 1.41 -9.86
C GLU A 166 -1.37 0.92 -10.42
N GLY A 167 -1.43 -0.33 -10.90
CA GLY A 167 -2.66 -0.89 -11.44
C GLY A 167 -3.79 -0.80 -10.41
N ARG A 168 -5.04 -0.63 -10.85
CA ARG A 168 -6.20 -0.49 -9.96
C ARG A 168 -6.21 -1.51 -8.81
N GLN A 169 -5.84 -2.76 -9.08
CA GLN A 169 -5.73 -3.81 -8.05
C GLN A 169 -4.66 -3.51 -6.99
N GLN A 170 -3.52 -2.97 -7.36
CA GLN A 170 -2.45 -2.61 -6.43
C GLN A 170 -2.85 -1.42 -5.55
N LEU A 171 -3.50 -0.40 -6.14
CA LEU A 171 -4.08 0.71 -5.39
C LEU A 171 -5.14 0.25 -4.40
N LEU A 172 -6.02 -0.68 -4.83
CA LEU A 172 -7.04 -1.27 -3.97
C LEU A 172 -6.42 -2.05 -2.79
N ARG A 173 -5.36 -2.82 -3.03
CA ARG A 173 -4.61 -3.53 -1.98
C ARG A 173 -3.95 -2.56 -1.00
N LYS A 174 -3.34 -1.49 -1.51
CA LYS A 174 -2.74 -0.43 -0.71
C LYS A 174 -3.79 0.29 0.14
N ALA A 175 -4.93 0.62 -0.45
CA ALA A 175 -6.07 1.20 0.26
C ALA A 175 -6.55 0.27 1.37
N LEU A 176 -6.77 -1.01 1.09
CA LEU A 176 -7.22 -2.01 2.06
C LEU A 176 -6.33 -2.04 3.30
N ILE A 177 -5.03 -2.29 3.11
CA ILE A 177 -4.08 -2.48 4.22
C ILE A 177 -3.92 -1.17 5.00
N ASN A 178 -3.75 -0.04 4.32
CA ASN A 178 -3.57 1.24 5.00
C ASN A 178 -4.83 1.67 5.77
N ASN A 179 -6.03 1.40 5.24
CA ASN A 179 -7.28 1.71 5.94
C ASN A 179 -7.52 0.79 7.14
N ILE A 180 -7.18 -0.50 7.04
CA ILE A 180 -7.22 -1.43 8.19
C ILE A 180 -6.30 -0.92 9.30
N ASN A 181 -5.06 -0.52 8.96
CA ASN A 181 -4.15 0.01 9.97
C ASN A 181 -4.64 1.36 10.55
N LEU A 182 -5.22 2.23 9.70
CA LEU A 182 -5.76 3.50 10.14
C LEU A 182 -6.88 3.35 11.18
N VAL A 183 -7.86 2.46 10.94
CA VAL A 183 -8.99 2.33 11.87
C VAL A 183 -8.55 1.87 13.26
N ARG A 184 -7.43 1.12 13.37
CA ARG A 184 -6.82 0.76 14.67
C ARG A 184 -6.47 1.98 15.51
N LEU A 185 -5.91 3.02 14.88
CA LEU A 185 -5.45 4.23 15.56
C LEU A 185 -6.59 5.19 15.95
N ARG A 186 -7.82 4.93 15.51
CA ARG A 186 -8.96 5.84 15.72
C ARG A 186 -9.78 5.48 16.96
N GLY A 187 -10.31 6.46 17.67
CA GLY A 187 -11.25 6.23 18.76
C GLY A 187 -12.54 5.55 18.29
N ALA A 188 -12.96 4.52 19.02
CA ALA A 188 -14.25 3.86 18.88
C ALA A 188 -14.78 3.51 20.28
N THR A 189 -16.06 3.80 20.54
CA THR A 189 -16.72 3.42 21.80
C THR A 189 -17.02 1.94 21.82
N ASP A 190 -17.54 1.41 20.71
CA ASP A 190 -17.69 -0.02 20.47
C ASP A 190 -16.56 -0.50 19.54
N LEU A 191 -15.83 -1.54 19.95
CA LEU A 191 -14.71 -2.05 19.15
C LEU A 191 -15.16 -2.65 17.80
N ARG A 192 -16.43 -3.04 17.66
CA ARG A 192 -17.00 -3.49 16.39
C ARG A 192 -17.04 -2.37 15.34
N ASP A 193 -17.12 -1.11 15.78
CA ASP A 193 -17.12 0.06 14.89
C ASP A 193 -15.80 0.20 14.12
N LYS A 194 -14.72 -0.43 14.58
CA LYS A 194 -13.46 -0.54 13.82
C LYS A 194 -13.67 -1.19 12.44
N VAL A 195 -14.57 -2.17 12.37
CA VAL A 195 -14.99 -2.84 11.14
C VAL A 195 -16.15 -2.09 10.50
N PHE A 196 -17.17 -1.74 11.27
CA PHE A 196 -18.40 -1.16 10.70
C PHE A 196 -18.17 0.22 10.08
N ALA A 197 -17.21 1.00 10.56
CA ALA A 197 -16.79 2.24 9.92
C ALA A 197 -16.06 2.04 8.57
N LEU A 198 -15.74 0.81 8.19
CA LEU A 198 -15.25 0.46 6.84
C LEU A 198 -16.35 -0.10 5.94
N TYR A 199 -17.51 -0.50 6.50
CA TYR A 199 -18.62 -1.17 5.81
C TYR A 199 -18.96 -0.54 4.45
N GLY A 200 -19.43 0.72 4.44
CA GLY A 200 -19.92 1.35 3.22
C GLY A 200 -18.82 1.55 2.17
N ALA A 201 -17.60 1.89 2.60
CA ALA A 201 -16.47 2.04 1.69
C ALA A 201 -16.05 0.70 1.08
N PHE A 202 -15.95 -0.36 1.86
CA PHE A 202 -15.55 -1.68 1.38
C PHE A 202 -16.62 -2.31 0.49
N GLN A 203 -17.91 -2.13 0.82
CA GLN A 203 -19.02 -2.49 -0.06
C GLN A 203 -18.95 -1.74 -1.39
N ALA A 204 -18.62 -0.45 -1.34
CA ALA A 204 -18.40 0.33 -2.54
C ALA A 204 -17.13 -0.10 -3.30
N LEU A 205 -16.11 -0.71 -2.69
CA LEU A 205 -15.00 -1.38 -3.40
C LEU A 205 -15.37 -2.77 -3.98
N GLY A 206 -16.54 -3.31 -3.63
CA GLY A 206 -16.99 -4.64 -4.05
C GLY A 206 -16.65 -5.77 -3.08
N ILE A 207 -16.22 -5.47 -1.85
CA ILE A 207 -16.12 -6.42 -0.76
C ILE A 207 -17.50 -6.56 -0.13
N THR A 208 -18.14 -7.73 -0.25
CA THR A 208 -19.46 -7.94 0.37
C THR A 208 -19.27 -8.20 1.86
N LEU A 209 -19.44 -7.17 2.68
CA LEU A 209 -19.41 -7.29 4.15
C LEU A 209 -20.79 -7.64 4.70
N ASP A 210 -20.81 -8.27 5.87
CA ASP A 210 -22.05 -8.53 6.61
C ASP A 210 -22.59 -7.22 7.20
N ASP A 211 -23.92 -7.12 7.30
CA ASP A 211 -24.56 -5.94 7.85
C ASP A 211 -24.15 -5.71 9.32
N PRO A 212 -23.95 -4.44 9.73
CA PRO A 212 -23.60 -4.13 11.11
C PRO A 212 -24.66 -4.63 12.10
N GLU A 213 -24.30 -5.62 12.91
CA GLU A 213 -25.17 -6.22 13.93
C GLU A 213 -24.55 -6.10 15.31
N TYR A 214 -25.28 -5.50 16.26
CA TYR A 214 -24.79 -5.24 17.62
C TYR A 214 -25.39 -6.18 18.69
N GLU A 215 -26.45 -6.92 18.37
CA GLU A 215 -27.26 -7.62 19.37
C GLU A 215 -26.70 -9.00 19.75
N HIS A 216 -26.27 -9.79 18.77
CA HIS A 216 -25.83 -11.18 18.99
C HIS A 216 -24.37 -11.45 18.62
N SER A 217 -23.75 -10.53 17.88
CA SER A 217 -22.41 -10.71 17.34
C SER A 217 -21.34 -10.25 18.34
N THR A 218 -20.44 -11.16 18.73
CA THR A 218 -19.27 -10.82 19.55
C THR A 218 -18.22 -10.05 18.72
N ILE A 219 -17.32 -9.32 19.38
CA ILE A 219 -16.20 -8.63 18.70
C ILE A 219 -15.34 -9.63 17.92
N ALA A 220 -15.09 -10.80 18.50
CA ALA A 220 -14.31 -11.86 17.85
C ALA A 220 -15.00 -12.36 16.56
N ASP A 221 -16.32 -12.52 16.57
CA ASP A 221 -17.08 -12.94 15.39
C ASP A 221 -17.08 -11.86 14.30
N VAL A 222 -17.19 -10.59 14.69
CA VAL A 222 -17.14 -9.45 13.75
C VAL A 222 -15.77 -9.38 13.07
N TYR A 223 -14.67 -9.44 13.83
CA TYR A 223 -13.31 -9.38 13.27
C TYR A 223 -13.03 -10.58 12.38
N PHE A 224 -13.48 -11.75 12.80
CA PHE A 224 -13.31 -12.99 12.05
C PHE A 224 -14.08 -12.97 10.72
N ARG A 225 -15.38 -12.62 10.73
CA ARG A 225 -16.18 -12.51 9.49
C ARG A 225 -15.62 -11.46 8.55
N PHE A 226 -15.18 -10.32 9.09
CA PHE A 226 -14.49 -9.29 8.31
C PHE A 226 -13.24 -9.85 7.65
N ALA A 227 -12.34 -10.48 8.42
CA ALA A 227 -11.09 -10.99 7.88
C ALA A 227 -11.32 -12.04 6.79
N ARG A 228 -12.28 -12.93 7.01
CA ARG A 228 -12.71 -13.91 6.01
C ARG A 228 -13.20 -13.25 4.71
N ARG A 229 -14.07 -12.23 4.79
CA ARG A 229 -14.57 -11.54 3.59
C ARG A 229 -13.47 -10.81 2.83
N VAL A 230 -12.45 -10.30 3.52
CA VAL A 230 -11.28 -9.71 2.89
C VAL A 230 -10.42 -10.77 2.18
N VAL A 231 -10.23 -11.95 2.79
CA VAL A 231 -9.52 -13.08 2.15
C VAL A 231 -10.24 -13.58 0.89
N GLU A 232 -11.55 -13.77 1.00
CA GLU A 232 -12.40 -14.22 -0.11
C GLU A 232 -12.47 -13.17 -1.24
N TRP A 233 -12.32 -11.88 -0.92
CA TRP A 233 -12.30 -10.81 -1.90
C TRP A 233 -11.01 -10.80 -2.71
N GLN A 234 -11.15 -10.94 -4.03
CA GLN A 234 -10.05 -10.95 -5.00
C GLN A 234 -8.96 -11.99 -4.71
N ASN A 235 -9.30 -13.06 -3.97
CA ASN A 235 -8.34 -14.10 -3.59
C ASN A 235 -7.11 -13.48 -2.88
N ASN A 236 -7.28 -12.57 -1.93
CA ASN A 236 -6.19 -11.74 -1.40
C ASN A 236 -5.75 -12.16 0.02
N LEU A 237 -4.47 -12.45 0.22
CA LEU A 237 -3.90 -12.82 1.52
C LEU A 237 -3.22 -11.66 2.26
N ASP A 238 -3.22 -10.45 1.72
CA ASP A 238 -2.58 -9.28 2.31
C ASP A 238 -3.07 -8.93 3.73
N ILE A 239 -4.26 -9.39 4.11
CA ILE A 239 -4.76 -9.21 5.48
C ILE A 239 -3.89 -9.91 6.53
N LEU A 240 -3.15 -10.94 6.16
CA LEU A 240 -2.20 -11.63 7.05
C LEU A 240 -1.06 -10.73 7.50
N ILE A 241 -0.74 -9.69 6.72
CA ILE A 241 0.26 -8.66 7.07
C ILE A 241 -0.20 -7.89 8.32
N GLU A 242 -1.52 -7.76 8.51
CA GLU A 242 -2.12 -7.08 9.65
C GLU A 242 -2.40 -8.03 10.84
N ALA A 243 -2.10 -9.33 10.67
CA ALA A 243 -2.25 -10.34 11.70
C ALA A 243 -0.95 -10.50 12.50
N SER A 244 -1.06 -10.42 13.82
CA SER A 244 0.09 -10.56 14.72
C SER A 244 -0.38 -10.86 16.14
N LEU A 245 0.43 -11.59 16.90
CA LEU A 245 0.23 -11.74 18.33
C LEU A 245 0.61 -10.48 19.14
N PRO A 246 -0.07 -10.20 20.27
CA PRO A 246 -1.28 -10.89 20.76
C PRO A 246 -2.49 -10.73 19.84
N SER A 247 -3.29 -11.79 19.69
CA SER A 247 -4.58 -11.74 18.96
C SER A 247 -5.72 -11.36 19.90
N TYR A 248 -6.88 -10.99 19.32
CA TYR A 248 -8.07 -10.73 20.12
C TYR A 248 -8.58 -12.06 20.74
N PRO A 249 -9.01 -12.08 22.02
CA PRO A 249 -9.49 -13.30 22.65
C PRO A 249 -10.65 -13.93 21.85
N GLY A 250 -10.51 -15.23 21.55
CA GLY A 250 -11.53 -15.98 20.81
C GLY A 250 -11.48 -15.83 19.28
N THR A 251 -10.51 -15.10 18.71
CA THR A 251 -10.22 -15.10 17.27
C THR A 251 -9.03 -16.01 16.92
N PRO A 252 -9.03 -16.65 15.74
CA PRO A 252 -7.83 -17.24 15.17
C PRO A 252 -6.68 -16.23 15.08
N THR A 253 -5.44 -16.69 15.17
CA THR A 253 -4.27 -15.79 15.19
C THR A 253 -4.00 -15.10 13.84
N TRP A 254 -4.49 -15.68 12.75
CA TRP A 254 -4.45 -15.07 11.41
C TRP A 254 -5.45 -13.91 11.24
N VAL A 255 -6.37 -13.71 12.20
CA VAL A 255 -7.32 -12.59 12.19
C VAL A 255 -6.67 -11.36 12.82
N PRO A 256 -6.64 -10.21 12.12
CA PRO A 256 -6.14 -8.95 12.68
C PRO A 256 -6.95 -8.49 13.90
N ASP A 257 -6.27 -8.22 15.02
CA ASP A 257 -6.90 -7.62 16.19
C ASP A 257 -7.03 -6.09 16.06
N LEU A 258 -8.15 -5.59 15.52
CA LEU A 258 -8.32 -4.15 15.28
C LEU A 258 -8.51 -3.28 16.55
N SER A 259 -8.50 -3.89 17.75
CA SER A 259 -8.67 -3.17 19.01
C SER A 259 -7.40 -2.48 19.51
N ARG A 260 -6.23 -2.93 19.04
CA ARG A 260 -4.92 -2.43 19.46
C ARG A 260 -4.15 -1.78 18.31
N GLU A 261 -3.24 -0.89 18.68
CA GLU A 261 -2.25 -0.35 17.75
C GLU A 261 -1.36 -1.47 17.20
N TYR A 262 -1.00 -1.35 15.92
CA TYR A 262 -0.10 -2.29 15.26
C TYR A 262 0.94 -1.50 14.47
N HIS A 263 2.15 -1.44 15.03
CA HIS A 263 3.27 -0.73 14.43
C HIS A 263 4.02 -1.67 13.50
N ARG A 264 3.96 -1.39 12.20
CA ARG A 264 4.69 -2.14 11.17
C ARG A 264 5.34 -1.19 10.15
N TRP A 265 6.35 -1.68 9.44
CA TRP A 265 6.98 -0.93 8.36
C TRP A 265 6.11 -0.96 7.09
N GLU A 266 6.51 -0.14 6.12
CA GLU A 266 5.87 -0.09 4.81
C GLU A 266 6.29 -1.31 3.98
N VAL A 267 5.30 -2.08 3.53
CA VAL A 267 5.50 -3.38 2.86
C VAL A 267 5.24 -3.33 1.35
N GLN A 268 5.16 -2.12 0.78
CA GLN A 268 4.60 -1.93 -0.57
C GLN A 268 5.49 -2.46 -1.69
N HIS A 269 6.81 -2.43 -1.50
CA HIS A 269 7.79 -2.72 -2.54
C HIS A 269 8.22 -4.19 -2.58
N PHE A 270 7.93 -4.96 -1.54
CA PHE A 270 8.42 -6.32 -1.39
C PHE A 270 7.64 -7.34 -2.22
N LYS A 271 8.34 -8.39 -2.61
CA LYS A 271 7.83 -9.52 -3.41
C LYS A 271 8.42 -10.83 -2.91
N ALA A 272 8.31 -11.10 -1.61
CA ALA A 272 8.94 -12.25 -0.99
C ALA A 272 8.50 -13.60 -1.59
N ALA A 273 7.23 -13.74 -2.02
CA ALA A 273 6.75 -14.91 -2.77
C ALA A 273 6.71 -14.68 -4.30
N GLY A 274 7.51 -13.75 -4.83
CA GLY A 274 7.56 -13.39 -6.25
C GLY A 274 6.22 -12.89 -6.79
N ASN A 275 5.85 -13.35 -7.98
CA ASN A 275 4.54 -13.08 -8.61
C ASN A 275 3.58 -14.28 -8.44
N SER A 276 3.80 -15.14 -7.44
CA SER A 276 2.97 -16.33 -7.21
C SER A 276 1.52 -15.94 -6.95
N ALA A 277 0.59 -16.78 -7.42
CA ALA A 277 -0.82 -16.62 -7.10
C ALA A 277 -1.11 -17.15 -5.69
N PRO A 278 -2.00 -16.51 -4.93
CA PRO A 278 -2.43 -17.03 -3.64
C PRO A 278 -3.15 -18.36 -3.79
N ASN A 279 -2.75 -19.32 -2.97
CA ASN A 279 -3.33 -20.66 -2.91
C ASN A 279 -3.72 -20.95 -1.47
N PHE A 280 -5.02 -20.95 -1.20
CA PHE A 280 -5.56 -21.21 0.12
C PHE A 280 -6.90 -21.93 0.03
N THR A 281 -7.26 -22.57 1.13
CA THR A 281 -8.57 -23.17 1.38
C THR A 281 -9.01 -22.80 2.78
N TYR A 282 -10.31 -22.80 3.00
CA TYR A 282 -10.90 -22.34 4.24
C TYR A 282 -11.71 -23.44 4.92
N LEU A 283 -11.49 -23.66 6.22
CA LEU A 283 -12.15 -24.70 7.01
C LEU A 283 -12.65 -24.15 8.35
N ILE A 284 -13.94 -23.82 8.43
CA ILE A 284 -14.63 -23.29 9.62
C ILE A 284 -13.97 -22.03 10.18
N ARG A 285 -12.86 -22.12 10.93
CA ARG A 285 -12.03 -20.99 11.42
C ARG A 285 -10.54 -21.09 11.07
N ILE A 286 -10.15 -22.14 10.36
CA ILE A 286 -8.77 -22.41 9.93
C ILE A 286 -8.60 -21.88 8.51
N LEU A 287 -7.53 -21.12 8.30
CA LEU A 287 -7.10 -20.69 6.98
C LEU A 287 -5.90 -21.54 6.56
N ARG A 288 -6.13 -22.49 5.64
CA ARG A 288 -5.10 -23.36 5.11
C ARG A 288 -4.43 -22.71 3.91
N VAL A 289 -3.14 -22.41 3.99
CA VAL A 289 -2.38 -21.69 2.95
C VAL A 289 -1.23 -22.54 2.42
N ALA A 290 -0.91 -22.40 1.13
CA ALA A 290 0.29 -23.00 0.55
C ALA A 290 1.49 -22.07 0.73
N GLY A 291 2.62 -22.61 1.17
CA GLY A 291 3.84 -21.84 1.37
C GLY A 291 5.12 -22.67 1.27
N LEU A 292 6.25 -21.98 1.37
CA LEU A 292 7.59 -22.54 1.43
C LEU A 292 8.16 -22.27 2.82
N LEU A 293 8.52 -23.34 3.55
CA LEU A 293 9.33 -23.22 4.75
C LEU A 293 10.74 -22.81 4.33
N VAL A 294 11.19 -21.65 4.78
CA VAL A 294 12.52 -21.13 4.46
C VAL A 294 13.54 -21.64 5.47
N ASP A 295 13.28 -21.40 6.76
CA ASP A 295 14.20 -21.70 7.85
C ASP A 295 13.47 -21.64 9.20
N MET A 296 14.17 -21.96 10.28
CA MET A 296 13.69 -21.93 11.67
C MET A 296 14.49 -20.92 12.49
N VAL A 297 13.81 -20.20 13.39
CA VAL A 297 14.41 -19.26 14.33
C VAL A 297 15.17 -20.00 15.43
N THR A 298 16.40 -19.58 15.71
CA THR A 298 17.26 -20.15 16.78
C THR A 298 17.56 -19.15 17.89
N GLY A 299 17.71 -17.87 17.54
CA GLY A 299 18.06 -16.82 18.47
C GLY A 299 17.15 -15.61 18.31
N THR A 300 16.89 -14.91 19.41
CA THR A 300 16.07 -13.68 19.43
C THR A 300 16.70 -12.64 20.33
N TRP A 301 16.58 -11.37 19.96
CA TRP A 301 17.02 -10.23 20.79
C TRP A 301 16.02 -9.07 20.72
N ALA A 302 16.05 -8.21 21.73
CA ALA A 302 15.32 -6.96 21.69
C ALA A 302 15.96 -6.04 20.64
N ALA A 303 15.20 -5.64 19.62
CA ALA A 303 15.70 -4.69 18.64
C ALA A 303 15.77 -3.28 19.27
N GLU A 304 16.55 -2.38 18.67
CA GLU A 304 16.71 -0.99 19.16
C GLU A 304 15.38 -0.22 19.27
N CYS A 305 14.35 -0.64 18.51
CA CYS A 305 13.00 -0.11 18.60
C CYS A 305 12.13 -0.97 19.54
N GLN A 306 11.49 -0.34 20.53
CA GLN A 306 10.74 -0.99 21.62
C GLN A 306 9.60 -1.95 21.19
N TRP A 307 9.17 -1.89 19.94
CA TRP A 307 8.04 -2.67 19.40
C TRP A 307 8.49 -3.76 18.41
N LYS A 308 9.79 -4.09 18.38
CA LYS A 308 10.38 -5.03 17.43
C LYS A 308 11.25 -6.05 18.16
N LEU A 309 11.21 -7.28 17.68
CA LEU A 309 12.16 -8.31 18.06
C LEU A 309 12.98 -8.70 16.83
N GLY A 310 14.29 -8.75 17.02
CA GLY A 310 15.21 -9.32 16.04
C GLY A 310 15.33 -10.82 16.24
N PHE A 311 15.55 -11.55 15.15
CA PHE A 311 15.77 -12.98 15.17
C PHE A 311 16.86 -13.41 14.20
N LEU A 312 17.48 -14.55 14.52
CA LEU A 312 18.46 -15.26 13.70
C LEU A 312 17.92 -16.66 13.42
N THR A 313 18.18 -17.16 12.22
CA THR A 313 17.76 -18.50 11.79
C THR A 313 18.91 -19.51 11.79
N ASP A 314 18.58 -20.80 11.77
CA ASP A 314 19.55 -21.90 11.92
C ASP A 314 20.37 -22.14 10.64
N GLU A 315 19.77 -22.83 9.67
CA GLU A 315 20.50 -23.49 8.59
C GLU A 315 21.07 -22.49 7.58
N LYS A 316 20.33 -21.40 7.33
CA LYS A 316 20.67 -20.40 6.32
C LYS A 316 21.21 -19.11 6.93
N GLY A 317 21.15 -18.95 8.26
CA GLY A 317 21.73 -17.82 8.97
C GLY A 317 21.13 -16.47 8.59
N TYR A 318 19.85 -16.43 8.18
CA TYR A 318 19.13 -15.18 7.95
C TYR A 318 18.92 -14.41 9.25
N GLU A 319 19.07 -13.10 9.13
CA GLU A 319 18.70 -12.11 10.15
C GLU A 319 17.41 -11.41 9.72
N GLY A 320 16.49 -11.26 10.67
CA GLY A 320 15.23 -10.57 10.43
C GLY A 320 14.66 -9.87 11.66
N ILE A 321 13.60 -9.11 11.43
CA ILE A 321 12.84 -8.40 12.46
C ILE A 321 11.35 -8.67 12.30
N THR A 322 10.62 -8.71 13.42
CA THR A 322 9.16 -8.84 13.44
C THR A 322 8.56 -8.04 14.59
N PRO A 323 7.33 -7.49 14.43
CA PRO A 323 6.63 -6.84 15.53
C PRO A 323 6.00 -7.83 16.51
N GLY A 324 5.88 -9.11 16.13
CA GLY A 324 5.31 -10.16 16.97
C GLY A 324 6.30 -10.72 18.00
N PRO A 325 5.81 -11.41 19.05
CA PRO A 325 6.63 -12.06 20.07
C PRO A 325 7.30 -13.35 19.55
N VAL A 326 8.31 -13.18 18.69
CA VAL A 326 9.10 -14.29 18.12
C VAL A 326 9.97 -14.97 19.18
N GLN A 327 10.17 -16.27 19.03
CA GLN A 327 11.00 -17.10 19.90
C GLN A 327 11.72 -18.20 19.09
N ALA A 328 12.70 -18.86 19.72
CA ALA A 328 13.36 -20.02 19.15
C ALA A 328 12.35 -21.16 18.85
N GLY A 329 12.48 -21.78 17.69
CA GLY A 329 11.55 -22.80 17.17
C GLY A 329 10.42 -22.25 16.30
N ASP A 330 10.28 -20.91 16.19
CA ASP A 330 9.36 -20.31 15.22
C ASP A 330 9.88 -20.51 13.79
N LEU A 331 8.96 -20.60 12.83
CA LEU A 331 9.24 -20.90 11.42
C LEU A 331 9.15 -19.64 10.57
N ILE A 332 10.09 -19.47 9.64
CA ILE A 332 10.04 -18.43 8.61
C ILE A 332 9.45 -19.04 7.34
N VAL A 333 8.27 -18.54 6.95
CA VAL A 333 7.48 -19.12 5.85
C VAL A 333 7.16 -18.04 4.82
N LEU A 334 7.39 -18.36 3.55
CA LEU A 334 6.89 -17.60 2.42
C LEU A 334 5.55 -18.16 2.00
N ILE A 335 4.48 -17.38 2.13
CA ILE A 335 3.13 -17.79 1.74
C ILE A 335 2.88 -17.39 0.28
N SER A 336 2.37 -18.31 -0.53
CA SER A 336 2.05 -18.06 -1.94
C SER A 336 1.10 -16.86 -2.07
N GLY A 337 1.42 -15.91 -2.96
CA GLY A 337 0.65 -14.69 -3.14
C GLY A 337 0.86 -13.59 -2.08
N LEU A 338 1.68 -13.82 -1.06
CA LEU A 338 2.01 -12.83 -0.04
C LEU A 338 3.33 -12.12 -0.36
N ARG A 339 3.39 -10.83 -0.03
CA ARG A 339 4.53 -9.95 -0.39
C ARG A 339 5.66 -9.96 0.63
N VAL A 340 5.43 -10.51 1.81
CA VAL A 340 6.38 -10.51 2.92
C VAL A 340 6.49 -11.92 3.53
N PRO A 341 7.64 -12.26 4.14
CA PRO A 341 7.76 -13.44 4.99
C PRO A 341 6.84 -13.37 6.20
N MET A 342 6.35 -14.53 6.64
CA MET A 342 5.57 -14.68 7.86
C MET A 342 6.30 -15.54 8.87
N VAL A 343 6.19 -15.18 10.15
CA VAL A 343 6.66 -15.98 11.27
C VAL A 343 5.49 -16.80 11.81
N LEU A 344 5.63 -18.13 11.79
CA LEU A 344 4.61 -19.07 12.23
C LEU A 344 5.12 -19.91 13.40
N ARG A 345 4.25 -20.24 14.35
CA ARG A 345 4.56 -21.12 15.48
C ARG A 345 3.68 -22.35 15.46
N GLY A 346 4.27 -23.54 15.45
CA GLY A 346 3.51 -24.80 15.53
C GLY A 346 2.78 -24.94 16.86
N VAL A 347 1.48 -25.19 16.83
CA VAL A 347 0.63 -25.44 18.00
C VAL A 347 -0.37 -26.56 17.68
N GLY A 348 -0.17 -27.73 18.31
CA GLY A 348 -0.96 -28.92 18.00
C GLY A 348 -0.80 -29.33 16.53
N GLU A 349 -1.93 -29.47 15.83
CA GLU A 349 -1.99 -29.80 14.39
C GLU A 349 -1.94 -28.56 13.47
N GLY A 350 -1.81 -27.36 14.02
CA GLY A 350 -1.87 -26.09 13.27
C GLY A 350 -0.73 -25.14 13.58
N TYR A 351 -0.83 -23.93 13.05
CA TYR A 351 0.17 -22.88 13.17
C TYR A 351 -0.45 -21.56 13.61
N GLN A 352 0.11 -20.96 14.66
CA GLN A 352 -0.20 -19.60 15.05
C GLN A 352 0.59 -18.59 14.21
N VAL A 353 -0.05 -17.51 13.81
CA VAL A 353 0.58 -16.37 13.13
C VAL A 353 1.18 -15.44 14.18
N ILE A 354 2.52 -15.43 14.27
CA ILE A 354 3.23 -14.53 15.19
C ILE A 354 3.24 -13.11 14.61
N GLY A 355 3.50 -13.00 13.30
CA GLY A 355 3.39 -11.75 12.53
C GLY A 355 4.19 -11.80 11.25
N MET A 356 4.13 -10.72 10.47
CA MET A 356 5.02 -10.48 9.32
C MET A 356 6.48 -10.32 9.78
N ALA A 357 7.43 -10.59 8.88
CA ALA A 357 8.85 -10.34 9.12
C ALA A 357 9.50 -9.59 7.96
N GLU A 358 10.53 -8.82 8.28
CA GLU A 358 11.49 -8.29 7.31
C GLU A 358 12.76 -9.11 7.48
N VAL A 359 13.15 -9.82 6.42
CA VAL A 359 14.27 -10.76 6.47
C VAL A 359 15.25 -10.42 5.36
N LYS A 360 16.49 -10.15 5.75
CA LYS A 360 17.53 -9.72 4.82
C LYS A 360 17.79 -10.82 3.78
N GLY A 361 17.71 -10.47 2.50
CA GLY A 361 17.95 -11.40 1.39
C GLY A 361 16.79 -12.36 1.08
N ILE A 362 15.57 -12.01 1.48
CA ILE A 362 14.34 -12.76 1.16
C ILE A 362 13.22 -11.86 0.58
N MET A 363 13.27 -10.55 0.88
CA MET A 363 12.14 -9.64 0.66
C MET A 363 11.75 -9.44 -0.81
N ASP A 364 12.66 -9.71 -1.75
CA ASP A 364 12.49 -9.47 -3.18
C ASP A 364 12.39 -10.77 -3.99
N GLY A 365 12.11 -11.88 -3.30
CA GLY A 365 11.81 -13.18 -3.90
C GLY A 365 13.04 -14.08 -4.08
N GLU A 366 14.17 -13.73 -3.47
CA GLU A 366 15.43 -14.45 -3.61
C GLU A 366 15.35 -15.91 -3.11
N ALA A 367 14.50 -16.15 -2.10
CA ALA A 367 14.26 -17.49 -1.55
C ALA A 367 13.02 -18.20 -2.16
N TRP A 368 12.32 -17.57 -3.11
CA TRP A 368 11.13 -18.16 -3.72
C TRP A 368 11.47 -18.89 -5.02
N ASP A 369 11.17 -20.19 -5.06
CA ASP A 369 11.27 -21.01 -6.28
C ASP A 369 9.91 -21.64 -6.61
N ASP A 370 9.36 -21.34 -7.79
CA ASP A 370 8.09 -21.88 -8.29
C ASP A 370 8.15 -23.39 -8.55
N LYS A 371 9.34 -23.97 -8.72
CA LYS A 371 9.51 -25.41 -8.98
C LYS A 371 9.46 -26.25 -7.70
N VAL A 372 9.65 -25.64 -6.54
CA VAL A 372 9.63 -26.35 -5.26
C VAL A 372 8.18 -26.57 -4.83
N LEU A 373 7.85 -27.82 -4.49
CA LEU A 373 6.55 -28.18 -3.94
C LEU A 373 6.26 -27.38 -2.67
N LYS A 374 5.07 -26.78 -2.62
CA LYS A 374 4.63 -25.98 -1.49
C LYS A 374 3.98 -26.86 -0.44
N THR A 375 4.30 -26.60 0.83
CA THR A 375 3.69 -27.25 1.98
C THR A 375 2.42 -26.51 2.36
N MET A 376 1.41 -27.23 2.85
CA MET A 376 0.18 -26.63 3.37
C MET A 376 0.35 -26.30 4.86
N PHE A 377 -0.01 -25.09 5.25
CA PHE A 377 0.02 -24.61 6.62
C PHE A 377 -1.39 -24.26 7.09
N ASP A 378 -1.83 -24.86 8.19
CA ASP A 378 -3.14 -24.62 8.78
C ASP A 378 -3.06 -23.51 9.81
N LEU A 379 -3.44 -22.30 9.44
CA LEU A 379 -3.39 -21.15 10.32
C LEU A 379 -4.59 -21.17 11.28
N VAL A 380 -4.32 -21.22 12.58
CA VAL A 380 -5.32 -21.42 13.66
C VAL A 380 -5.55 -20.21 14.56
#